data_AF-A0A918JN05-F1
#
_entry.id   AF-A0A918JN05-F1
#
_cell.length_a   1.000
_cell.length_b   1.000
_cell.length_c   1.000
_cell.angle_alpha   90.00
_cell.angle_beta   90.00
_cell.angle_gamma   90.00
#
_symmetry.space_group_name_H-M   'P 1'
#
loop_
_entity.id
_entity.type
_entity.pdbx_description
1 polymer ?
#
loop_
_entity_poly.entity_id
_entity_poly.type
_entity_poly.pdbx_seq_one_letter_code
_entity_poly.pdbx_strand_id
1 'polypeptide(L)'
;MKLKHLLAGVVLMGASGTAMANECETTIEANDAMQFNTSEMTIPSSCDEFTVTLKHTGKLPKAAMGHNWVMSTKGDMQGVVNDGVSAGLDNNYIKPNDDRVIAYTDVIGGGKQTSVSLDVSGLSADESYMFFCSFPGHSSVMKGTVMVK
;
A
#
# COMPACT_ATOMS: atom_id res chain seq x y z
N MET A 1 64.83 23.85 3.04
CA MET A 1 63.43 24.31 3.19
C MET A 1 63.05 25.19 2.00
N LYS A 2 62.62 24.58 0.88
CA LYS A 2 61.95 25.23 -0.26
C LYS A 2 61.08 24.17 -0.93
N LEU A 3 59.77 24.26 -0.72
CA LEU A 3 58.76 23.32 -1.20
C LEU A 3 58.44 23.63 -2.67
N LYS A 4 58.77 22.71 -3.58
CA LYS A 4 58.44 22.79 -5.01
C LYS A 4 57.15 22.02 -5.30
N HIS A 5 56.36 22.61 -6.19
CA HIS A 5 55.01 22.24 -6.61
C HIS A 5 54.91 20.87 -7.26
N LEU A 6 53.75 20.22 -7.15
CA LEU A 6 53.18 19.41 -8.23
C LEU A 6 51.67 19.23 -8.05
N LEU A 7 50.96 19.58 -9.13
CA LEU A 7 49.52 19.42 -9.33
C LEU A 7 49.14 17.94 -9.44
N ALA A 8 47.93 17.59 -8.98
CA ALA A 8 47.07 16.63 -9.67
C ALA A 8 45.62 16.84 -9.20
N GLY A 9 44.85 17.61 -9.97
CA GLY A 9 43.41 17.68 -9.84
C GLY A 9 42.78 16.40 -10.37
N VAL A 10 42.04 15.69 -9.53
CA VAL A 10 41.09 14.67 -9.95
C VAL A 10 39.72 15.16 -9.52
N VAL A 11 39.01 15.81 -10.46
CA VAL A 11 37.57 16.04 -10.31
C VAL A 11 36.89 14.76 -10.76
N LEU A 12 36.52 13.92 -9.80
CA LEU A 12 35.64 12.78 -10.04
C LEU A 12 34.21 13.34 -10.18
N MET A 13 33.77 13.56 -11.42
CA MET A 13 32.38 13.88 -11.72
C MET A 13 31.56 12.59 -11.51
N GLY A 14 31.14 12.34 -10.27
CA GLY A 14 30.20 11.27 -9.96
C GLY A 14 28.84 11.63 -10.57
N ALA A 15 28.47 10.95 -11.65
CA ALA A 15 27.09 10.95 -12.12
C ALA A 15 26.26 10.18 -11.09
N SER A 16 25.75 10.89 -10.09
CA SER A 16 24.71 10.39 -9.21
C SER A 16 23.46 10.21 -10.06
N GLY A 17 23.25 9.00 -10.58
CA GLY A 17 21.94 8.59 -11.05
C GLY A 17 21.02 8.62 -9.84
N THR A 18 20.27 9.70 -9.67
CA THR A 18 19.09 9.69 -8.80
C THR A 18 18.19 8.62 -9.39
N ALA A 19 18.09 7.47 -8.72
CA ALA A 19 16.98 6.56 -8.95
C ALA A 19 15.72 7.39 -8.71
N MET A 20 15.02 7.76 -9.79
CA MET A 20 13.73 8.39 -9.69
C MET A 20 12.83 7.34 -9.05
N ALA A 21 12.50 7.50 -7.77
CA ALA A 21 11.44 6.72 -7.17
C ALA A 21 10.18 6.99 -8.00
N ASN A 22 9.51 5.95 -8.49
CA ASN A 22 8.23 6.11 -9.16
C ASN A 22 7.23 6.61 -8.12
N GLU A 23 6.75 7.85 -8.25
CA GLU A 23 5.87 8.47 -7.27
C GLU A 23 4.45 7.88 -7.31
N CYS A 24 4.12 7.12 -8.36
CA CYS A 24 2.80 6.50 -8.58
C CYS A 24 2.71 5.04 -8.10
N GLU A 25 3.60 4.64 -7.19
CA GLU A 25 3.53 3.33 -6.54
C GLU A 25 3.94 3.40 -5.07
N THR A 26 3.44 2.47 -4.28
CA THR A 26 3.85 2.29 -2.88
C THR A 26 3.89 0.83 -2.49
N THR A 27 4.69 0.52 -1.47
CA THR A 27 4.69 -0.79 -0.82
C THR A 27 4.25 -0.65 0.63
N ILE A 28 3.20 -1.39 0.99
CA ILE A 28 2.71 -1.53 2.36
C ILE A 28 3.08 -2.93 2.85
N GLU A 29 3.69 -2.99 4.03
CA GLU A 29 4.02 -4.25 4.67
C GLU A 29 2.98 -4.60 5.74
N ALA A 30 2.60 -5.87 5.83
CA ALA A 30 1.75 -6.44 6.87
C ALA A 30 2.49 -7.58 7.61
N ASN A 31 2.20 -7.80 8.89
CA ASN A 31 2.95 -8.75 9.72
C ASN A 31 2.06 -9.66 10.59
N ASP A 32 2.67 -10.70 11.19
CA ASP A 32 1.96 -11.66 12.05
C ASP A 32 1.34 -11.03 13.33
N ALA A 33 1.64 -9.76 13.62
CA ALA A 33 1.10 -9.01 14.75
C ALA A 33 -0.12 -8.14 14.36
N MET A 34 -0.72 -8.37 13.19
CA MET A 34 -1.88 -7.63 12.68
C MET A 34 -1.61 -6.14 12.55
N GLN A 35 -0.48 -5.77 11.94
CA GLN A 35 -0.12 -4.38 11.71
C GLN A 35 0.24 -4.14 10.26
N PHE A 36 -0.23 -3.01 9.71
CA PHE A 36 0.44 -2.39 8.58
C PHE A 36 1.64 -1.58 9.08
N ASN A 37 2.67 -1.43 8.25
CA ASN A 37 3.84 -0.59 8.56
C ASN A 37 3.55 0.92 8.52
N THR A 38 2.37 1.32 8.03
CA THR A 38 1.91 2.72 8.01
C THR A 38 0.43 2.81 8.36
N SER A 39 0.03 3.95 8.92
CA SER A 39 -1.37 4.34 9.15
C SER A 39 -1.86 5.41 8.18
N GLU A 40 -1.03 5.83 7.23
CA GLU A 40 -1.37 6.84 6.23
C GLU A 40 -0.64 6.55 4.91
N MET A 41 -1.27 6.94 3.80
CA MET A 41 -0.62 6.98 2.49
C MET A 41 -1.13 8.16 1.68
N THR A 42 -0.31 8.62 0.73
CA THR A 42 -0.67 9.68 -0.21
C THR A 42 -0.63 9.14 -1.62
N ILE A 43 -1.66 9.45 -2.41
CA ILE A 43 -1.72 9.20 -3.84
C ILE A 43 -1.55 10.56 -4.53
N PRO A 44 -0.49 10.75 -5.34
CA PRO A 44 -0.35 11.98 -6.11
C PRO A 44 -1.48 12.13 -7.14
N SER A 45 -2.13 13.28 -7.16
CA SER A 45 -3.20 13.62 -8.11
C SER A 45 -2.69 13.74 -9.56
N SER A 46 -1.37 13.83 -9.72
CA SER A 46 -0.69 13.82 -11.02
C SER A 46 -0.55 12.42 -11.65
N CYS A 47 -0.83 11.35 -10.91
CA CYS A 47 -0.81 9.99 -11.43
C CYS A 47 -2.13 9.70 -12.17
N ASP A 48 -2.08 9.03 -13.31
CA ASP A 48 -3.28 8.46 -13.95
C ASP A 48 -3.69 7.15 -13.24
N GLU A 49 -2.69 6.33 -12.93
CA GLU A 49 -2.84 5.06 -12.22
C GLU A 49 -1.87 5.03 -11.03
N PHE A 50 -2.31 4.48 -9.89
CA PHE A 50 -1.48 4.30 -8.71
C PHE A 50 -1.43 2.82 -8.32
N THR A 51 -0.24 2.28 -8.05
CA THR A 51 -0.07 0.86 -7.70
C THR A 51 0.28 0.68 -6.22
N VAL A 52 -0.49 -0.15 -5.51
CA VAL A 52 -0.18 -0.59 -4.15
C VAL A 52 0.33 -2.02 -4.18
N THR A 53 1.54 -2.24 -3.68
CA THR A 53 2.06 -3.58 -3.39
C THR A 53 1.87 -3.88 -1.91
N LEU A 54 1.19 -4.98 -1.61
CA LEU A 54 1.10 -5.52 -0.26
C LEU A 54 2.13 -6.65 -0.09
N LYS A 55 2.92 -6.59 0.98
CA LYS A 55 3.89 -7.62 1.33
C LYS A 55 3.69 -8.12 2.75
N HIS A 56 3.54 -9.42 2.92
CA HIS A 56 3.41 -10.04 4.23
C HIS A 56 4.79 -10.48 4.74
N THR A 57 5.33 -9.81 5.77
CA THR A 57 6.69 -10.05 6.30
C THR A 57 6.77 -11.16 7.35
N GLY A 58 5.63 -11.56 7.91
CA GLY A 58 5.49 -12.70 8.80
C GLY A 58 5.64 -14.08 8.13
N LYS A 59 5.26 -15.13 8.86
CA LYS A 59 5.41 -16.54 8.46
C LYS A 59 4.11 -17.34 8.51
N LEU A 60 3.04 -16.78 9.10
CA LEU A 60 1.78 -17.50 9.27
C LEU A 60 1.03 -17.66 7.94
N PRO A 61 0.31 -18.78 7.72
CA PRO A 61 -0.40 -19.02 6.47
C PRO A 61 -1.63 -18.11 6.34
N LYS A 62 -2.06 -17.85 5.08
CA LYS A 62 -3.17 -16.94 4.76
C LYS A 62 -4.50 -17.28 5.44
N ALA A 63 -4.73 -18.55 5.76
CA ALA A 63 -5.96 -19.00 6.41
C ALA A 63 -6.02 -18.64 7.91
N ALA A 64 -4.87 -18.39 8.54
CA ALA A 64 -4.76 -18.07 9.95
C ALA A 64 -4.42 -16.59 10.21
N MET A 65 -3.58 -16.01 9.34
CA MET A 65 -3.14 -14.61 9.43
C MET A 65 -3.04 -14.02 8.02
N GLY A 66 -4.16 -14.09 7.29
CA GLY A 66 -4.25 -13.51 5.97
C GLY A 66 -4.38 -12.00 6.05
N HIS A 67 -3.72 -11.30 5.14
CA HIS A 67 -3.87 -9.87 4.98
C HIS A 67 -4.16 -9.53 3.53
N ASN A 68 -5.12 -8.65 3.33
CA ASN A 68 -5.32 -7.90 2.11
C ASN A 68 -5.19 -6.41 2.40
N TRP A 69 -5.13 -5.63 1.34
CA TRP A 69 -5.29 -4.19 1.36
C TRP A 69 -6.56 -3.86 0.58
N VAL A 70 -7.42 -3.04 1.15
CA VAL A 70 -8.73 -2.67 0.60
C VAL A 70 -8.89 -1.18 0.78
N MET A 71 -9.38 -0.47 -0.24
CA MET A 71 -9.68 0.95 -0.17
C MET A 71 -11.17 1.21 -0.45
N SER A 72 -11.75 2.09 0.36
CA SER A 72 -13.11 2.61 0.20
C SER A 72 -13.18 4.06 0.70
N THR A 73 -14.35 4.69 0.56
CA THR A 73 -14.64 5.88 1.36
C THR A 73 -14.67 5.51 2.85
N LYS A 74 -14.47 6.50 3.71
CA LYS A 74 -14.55 6.34 5.17
C LYS A 74 -15.96 5.96 5.62
N GLY A 75 -16.99 6.47 4.96
CA GLY A 75 -18.39 6.15 5.26
C GLY A 75 -18.74 4.69 4.97
N ASP A 76 -18.14 4.12 3.92
CA ASP A 76 -18.46 2.77 3.46
C ASP A 76 -17.65 1.66 4.14
N MET A 77 -16.48 1.99 4.71
CA MET A 77 -15.53 1.02 5.27
C MET A 77 -16.21 -0.04 6.14
N GLN A 78 -17.07 0.37 7.08
CA GLN A 78 -17.68 -0.58 8.01
C GLN A 78 -18.65 -1.54 7.30
N GLY A 79 -19.37 -1.06 6.28
CA GLY A 79 -20.25 -1.90 5.46
C GLY A 79 -19.48 -2.92 4.65
N VAL A 80 -18.37 -2.51 4.03
CA VAL A 80 -17.46 -3.40 3.28
C VAL A 80 -16.88 -4.48 4.20
N VAL A 81 -16.39 -4.09 5.38
CA VAL A 81 -15.87 -5.05 6.37
C VAL A 81 -16.92 -6.07 6.78
N ASN A 82 -18.13 -5.62 7.12
CA ASN A 82 -19.19 -6.51 7.61
C ASN A 82 -19.62 -7.52 6.54
N ASP A 83 -19.82 -7.06 5.31
CA ASP A 83 -20.24 -7.92 4.20
C ASP A 83 -19.10 -8.87 3.76
N GLY A 84 -17.85 -8.40 3.86
CA GLY A 84 -16.64 -9.18 3.56
C GLY A 84 -16.51 -10.45 4.40
N VAL A 85 -16.94 -10.43 5.67
CA VAL A 85 -16.94 -11.62 6.54
C VAL A 85 -17.74 -12.76 5.91
N SER A 86 -18.90 -12.45 5.33
CA SER A 86 -19.79 -13.46 4.72
C SER A 86 -19.28 -13.94 3.36
N ALA A 87 -18.45 -13.16 2.67
CA ALA A 87 -17.89 -13.52 1.37
C ALA A 87 -16.81 -14.61 1.48
N GLY A 88 -16.11 -14.69 2.61
CA GLY A 88 -15.12 -15.73 2.88
C GLY A 88 -13.79 -15.55 2.15
N LEU A 89 -12.82 -16.40 2.50
CA LEU A 89 -11.43 -16.32 2.02
C LEU A 89 -11.31 -16.51 0.50
N ASP A 90 -12.16 -17.34 -0.11
CA ASP A 90 -12.13 -17.59 -1.56
C ASP A 90 -12.50 -16.34 -2.37
N ASN A 91 -13.22 -15.40 -1.76
CA ASN A 91 -13.50 -14.07 -2.32
C ASN A 91 -12.65 -12.98 -1.68
N ASN A 92 -11.50 -13.32 -1.07
CA ASN A 92 -10.61 -12.39 -0.39
C ASN A 92 -11.25 -11.57 0.74
N TYR A 93 -12.34 -12.08 1.33
CA TYR A 93 -13.20 -11.32 2.25
C TYR A 93 -13.68 -9.99 1.67
N ILE A 94 -14.01 -9.99 0.37
CA ILE A 94 -14.66 -8.91 -0.35
C ILE A 94 -15.95 -9.47 -0.93
N LYS A 95 -17.07 -8.78 -0.68
CA LYS A 95 -18.35 -9.15 -1.30
C LYS A 95 -18.20 -9.03 -2.82
N PRO A 96 -18.57 -10.07 -3.60
CA PRO A 96 -18.55 -9.97 -5.06
C PRO A 96 -19.41 -8.79 -5.55
N ASN A 97 -18.86 -7.99 -6.47
CA ASN A 97 -19.49 -6.79 -7.03
C ASN A 97 -19.89 -5.75 -5.97
N ASP A 98 -19.00 -5.49 -5.01
CA ASP A 98 -19.21 -4.45 -4.01
C ASP A 98 -18.75 -3.08 -4.55
N ASP A 99 -19.71 -2.28 -5.02
CA ASP A 99 -19.47 -0.95 -5.62
C ASP A 99 -18.84 0.06 -4.64
N ARG A 100 -18.78 -0.26 -3.35
CA ARG A 100 -18.12 0.57 -2.32
C ARG A 100 -16.60 0.38 -2.31
N VAL A 101 -16.10 -0.71 -2.89
CA VAL A 101 -14.67 -1.04 -2.92
C VAL A 101 -14.04 -0.38 -4.15
N ILE A 102 -13.11 0.54 -3.91
CA ILE A 102 -12.39 1.25 -4.96
C ILE A 102 -11.31 0.35 -5.56
N ALA A 103 -10.55 -0.32 -4.69
CA ALA A 103 -9.51 -1.26 -5.09
C ALA A 103 -9.20 -2.21 -3.93
N TYR A 104 -8.74 -3.42 -4.26
CA TYR A 104 -8.28 -4.38 -3.26
C TYR A 104 -7.26 -5.36 -3.84
N THR A 105 -6.42 -5.89 -2.96
CA THR A 105 -5.51 -7.00 -3.27
C THR A 105 -6.12 -8.34 -2.86
N ASP A 106 -5.57 -9.43 -3.41
CA ASP A 106 -5.79 -10.76 -2.84
C ASP A 106 -5.36 -10.85 -1.37
N VAL A 107 -5.94 -11.80 -0.63
CA VAL A 107 -5.48 -12.16 0.71
C VAL A 107 -4.22 -13.02 0.60
N ILE A 108 -3.13 -12.52 1.16
CA ILE A 108 -1.82 -13.20 1.20
C ILE A 108 -1.43 -13.58 2.62
N GLY A 109 -0.62 -14.63 2.74
CA GLY A 109 0.01 -15.06 3.99
C GLY A 109 1.51 -14.78 4.00
N GLY A 110 2.17 -15.17 5.09
CA GLY A 110 3.60 -14.96 5.34
C GLY A 110 4.52 -15.26 4.17
N GLY A 111 5.43 -14.32 3.89
CA GLY A 111 6.45 -14.41 2.84
C GLY A 111 5.92 -14.20 1.42
N LYS A 112 4.65 -13.82 1.26
CA LYS A 112 4.06 -13.52 -0.05
C LYS A 112 3.88 -12.02 -0.25
N GLN A 113 3.73 -11.63 -1.51
CA GLN A 113 3.34 -10.29 -1.93
C GLN A 113 2.30 -10.38 -3.04
N THR A 114 1.51 -9.32 -3.18
CA THR A 114 0.55 -9.11 -4.27
C THR A 114 0.44 -7.61 -4.54
N SER A 115 -0.21 -7.20 -5.62
CA SER A 115 -0.40 -5.80 -5.96
C SER A 115 -1.76 -5.54 -6.57
N VAL A 116 -2.22 -4.30 -6.45
CA VAL A 116 -3.41 -3.78 -7.12
C VAL A 116 -3.08 -2.40 -7.69
N SER A 117 -3.60 -2.11 -8.86
CA SER A 117 -3.54 -0.78 -9.48
C SER A 117 -4.93 -0.16 -9.47
N LEU A 118 -5.01 1.14 -9.20
CA LEU A 118 -6.26 1.89 -9.19
C LEU A 118 -6.16 3.14 -10.05
N ASP A 119 -7.27 3.46 -10.71
CA ASP A 119 -7.44 4.70 -11.47
C ASP A 119 -7.59 5.87 -10.50
N VAL A 120 -6.72 6.86 -10.64
CA VAL A 120 -6.68 8.05 -9.78
C VAL A 120 -7.70 9.09 -10.23
N SER A 121 -8.12 9.07 -11.50
CA SER A 121 -9.06 10.06 -12.07
C SER A 121 -10.45 10.01 -11.41
N GLY A 122 -10.81 8.90 -10.80
CA GLY A 122 -12.04 8.72 -10.03
C GLY A 122 -11.95 9.20 -8.57
N LEU A 123 -10.80 9.68 -8.11
CA LEU A 123 -10.58 10.10 -6.74
C LEU A 123 -10.69 11.62 -6.57
N SER A 124 -11.13 12.06 -5.38
CA SER A 124 -11.26 13.47 -5.03
C SER A 124 -10.40 13.82 -3.81
N ALA A 125 -9.72 14.97 -3.85
CA ALA A 125 -8.99 15.49 -2.69
C ALA A 125 -9.91 15.90 -1.52
N ASP A 126 -11.20 16.13 -1.79
CA ASP A 126 -12.20 16.51 -0.78
C ASP A 126 -12.87 15.29 -0.11
N GLU A 127 -12.65 14.08 -0.64
CA GLU A 127 -13.23 12.85 -0.12
C GLU A 127 -12.33 12.23 0.95
N SER A 128 -12.95 11.63 1.97
CA SER A 128 -12.21 10.94 3.03
C SER A 128 -12.11 9.45 2.71
N TYR A 129 -10.92 9.00 2.33
CA TYR A 129 -10.67 7.59 2.04
C TYR A 129 -9.96 6.87 3.16
N MET A 130 -10.23 5.57 3.26
CA MET A 130 -9.58 4.66 4.21
C MET A 130 -8.99 3.47 3.44
N PHE A 131 -7.84 3.00 3.88
CA PHE A 131 -7.37 1.66 3.55
C PHE A 131 -7.42 0.75 4.78
N PHE A 132 -7.67 -0.54 4.59
CA PHE A 132 -7.83 -1.50 5.68
C PHE A 132 -7.63 -2.95 5.23
N CYS A 133 -7.47 -3.85 6.20
CA CYS A 133 -7.57 -5.29 5.99
C CYS A 133 -9.00 -5.77 6.32
N SER A 134 -9.65 -6.49 5.40
CA SER A 134 -11.01 -7.02 5.59
C SER A 134 -11.04 -8.45 6.15
N PHE A 135 -9.88 -9.07 6.39
CA PHE A 135 -9.82 -10.35 7.09
C PHE A 135 -10.56 -10.24 8.44
N PRO A 136 -11.43 -11.21 8.82
CA PRO A 136 -12.30 -11.09 9.98
C PRO A 136 -11.57 -10.66 11.27
N GLY A 137 -11.96 -9.51 11.83
CA GLY A 137 -11.40 -8.95 13.06
C GLY A 137 -10.21 -7.98 12.88
N HIS A 138 -9.60 -7.92 11.70
CA HIS A 138 -8.36 -7.17 11.50
C HIS A 138 -8.58 -5.66 11.32
N SER A 139 -9.68 -5.25 10.68
CA SER A 139 -9.98 -3.85 10.35
C SER A 139 -10.07 -2.91 11.57
N SER A 140 -10.21 -3.44 12.79
CA SER A 140 -10.18 -2.67 14.03
C SER A 140 -8.85 -1.95 14.24
N VAL A 141 -7.74 -2.60 13.87
CA VAL A 141 -6.35 -2.13 14.07
C VAL A 141 -5.57 -1.98 12.77
N MET A 142 -5.88 -2.78 11.75
CA MET A 142 -5.24 -2.74 10.43
C MET A 142 -6.01 -1.80 9.50
N LYS A 143 -5.84 -0.50 9.72
CA LYS A 143 -6.42 0.55 8.88
C LYS A 143 -5.58 1.82 8.90
N GLY A 144 -5.76 2.64 7.87
CA GLY A 144 -5.16 3.95 7.76
C GLY A 144 -5.89 4.86 6.80
N THR A 145 -5.47 6.11 6.70
CA THR A 145 -6.06 7.11 5.80
C THR A 145 -5.37 7.13 4.45
N VAL A 146 -6.12 7.42 3.40
CA VAL A 146 -5.58 7.73 2.08
C VAL A 146 -5.85 9.21 1.78
N MET A 147 -4.80 9.97 1.45
CA MET A 147 -4.90 11.35 0.98
C MET A 147 -4.63 11.41 -0.51
N VAL A 148 -5.40 12.21 -1.25
CA VAL A 148 -5.13 12.51 -2.66
C VAL A 148 -4.60 13.94 -2.73
N LYS A 149 -3.42 14.14 -3.32
CA LYS A 149 -2.73 15.44 -3.34
C LYS A 149 -2.08 15.71 -4.68
#